data_AF-A0A6N8V496-F1
#
_entry.id   AF-A0A6N8V496-F1
#
_cell.length_a   1.000
_cell.length_b   1.000
_cell.length_c   1.000
_cell.angle_alpha   90.00
_cell.angle_beta   90.00
_cell.angle_gamma   90.00
#
_symmetry.space_group_name_H-M   'P 1'
#
loop_
_entity.id
_entity.type
_entity.pdbx_description
1 polymer ?
#
loop_
_entity_poly.entity_id
_entity_poly.type
_entity_poly.pdbx_seq_one_letter_code
_entity_poly.pdbx_strand_id
1 'polypeptide(L)'
;MKAGSRGRTLALAAGAAGLVALAACLLLLAETPAPEARRTDDARAPVGLVASPVVVAVDRRGNVMPVDPADPVLDLPVLSVQTPKAESLWGLRILAHDVGHMAGMAPEVFAVISEARVGDREIALLLGDSGIRIRYVPPITEARLREGIVALNDAVERLGEDQPREIDLRFEDQVVVRTR
;
A
#
# COMPACT_ATOMS: atom_id res chain seq x y z
N MET A 1 15.24 46.28 -3.93
CA MET A 1 14.57 45.58 -5.05
C MET A 1 14.32 44.14 -4.61
N LYS A 2 13.05 43.72 -4.51
CA LYS A 2 12.61 42.38 -4.11
C LYS A 2 12.06 41.64 -5.35
N ALA A 3 12.57 40.44 -5.62
CA ALA A 3 11.99 39.43 -6.51
C ALA A 3 12.59 38.08 -6.07
N GLY A 4 11.89 36.95 -5.97
CA GLY A 4 10.48 36.63 -6.11
C GLY A 4 10.30 35.22 -5.56
N SER A 5 9.48 35.09 -4.51
CA SER A 5 9.09 33.81 -3.88
C SER A 5 7.68 33.48 -4.36
N ARG A 6 7.56 32.77 -5.50
CA ARG A 6 6.26 32.35 -6.06
C ARG A 6 6.25 30.93 -6.65
N GLY A 7 7.20 30.07 -6.26
CA GLY A 7 7.30 28.70 -6.76
C GLY A 7 6.81 27.58 -5.83
N ARG A 8 6.53 27.86 -4.54
CA ARG A 8 6.31 26.81 -3.52
C ARG A 8 4.84 26.57 -3.14
N THR A 9 3.90 27.39 -3.62
CA THR A 9 2.50 27.33 -3.16
C THR A 9 1.63 26.34 -3.95
N LEU A 10 2.02 25.97 -5.18
CA LEU A 10 1.22 25.07 -6.03
C LEU A 10 1.45 23.57 -5.75
N ALA A 11 2.56 23.19 -5.10
CA ALA A 11 2.84 21.80 -4.76
C ALA A 11 2.12 21.33 -3.47
N LEU A 12 1.73 22.23 -2.57
CA LEU A 12 1.05 21.86 -1.32
C LEU A 12 -0.46 21.58 -1.52
N ALA A 13 -1.11 22.26 -2.46
CA ALA A 13 -2.55 22.12 -2.68
C ALA A 13 -2.95 20.77 -3.32
N ALA A 14 -2.08 20.17 -4.13
CA ALA A 14 -2.33 18.86 -4.74
C ALA A 14 -2.22 17.69 -3.75
N GLY A 15 -1.35 17.81 -2.74
CA GLY A 15 -1.16 16.77 -1.72
C GLY A 15 -2.36 16.63 -0.77
N ALA A 16 -2.92 17.75 -0.30
CA ALA A 16 -4.08 17.74 0.61
C ALA A 16 -5.34 17.17 -0.03
N ALA A 17 -5.63 17.55 -1.28
CA ALA A 17 -6.78 17.04 -1.99
C ALA A 17 -6.66 15.53 -2.30
N GLY A 18 -5.47 15.04 -2.67
CA GLY A 18 -5.24 13.63 -2.95
C GLY A 18 -5.33 12.74 -1.70
N LEU A 19 -4.89 13.24 -0.54
CA LEU A 19 -4.88 12.48 0.70
C LEU A 19 -6.26 12.44 1.37
N VAL A 20 -7.03 13.53 1.30
CA VAL A 20 -8.45 13.55 1.68
C VAL A 20 -9.27 12.68 0.73
N ALA A 21 -8.99 12.69 -0.57
CA ALA A 21 -9.63 11.80 -1.53
C ALA A 21 -9.28 10.33 -1.26
N LEU A 22 -8.03 10.00 -0.91
CA LEU A 22 -7.62 8.63 -0.55
C LEU A 22 -8.32 8.16 0.73
N ALA A 23 -8.33 8.99 1.78
CA ALA A 23 -8.99 8.72 3.05
C ALA A 23 -10.51 8.57 2.87
N ALA A 24 -11.14 9.51 2.14
CA ALA A 24 -12.56 9.46 1.81
C ALA A 24 -12.91 8.29 0.89
N CYS A 25 -12.02 7.90 -0.03
CA CYS A 25 -12.19 6.74 -0.91
C CYS A 25 -12.08 5.44 -0.11
N LEU A 26 -11.11 5.33 0.80
CA LEU A 26 -11.00 4.21 1.74
C LEU A 26 -12.23 4.11 2.65
N LEU A 27 -12.82 5.24 3.07
CA LEU A 27 -14.08 5.29 3.81
C LEU A 27 -15.29 4.84 2.96
N LEU A 28 -15.46 5.39 1.75
CA LEU A 28 -16.58 5.04 0.87
C LEU A 28 -16.52 3.58 0.42
N LEU A 29 -15.33 3.05 0.17
CA LEU A 29 -15.15 1.67 -0.27
C LEU A 29 -15.33 0.66 0.87
N ALA A 30 -15.08 1.06 2.13
CA ALA A 30 -15.35 0.24 3.31
C ALA A 30 -16.85 0.07 3.64
N GLU A 31 -17.72 0.92 3.08
CA GLU A 31 -19.19 0.85 3.25
C GLU A 31 -19.92 0.16 2.09
N THR A 32 -19.25 -0.03 0.95
CA THR A 32 -19.81 -0.78 -0.17
C THR A 32 -19.52 -2.27 -0.04
N PRO A 33 -20.52 -3.17 -0.16
CA PRO A 33 -20.21 -4.58 -0.31
C PRO A 33 -19.34 -4.74 -1.57
N ALA A 34 -18.13 -5.27 -1.38
CA ALA A 34 -17.24 -5.58 -2.50
C ALA A 34 -18.04 -6.31 -3.58
N PRO A 35 -17.93 -5.93 -4.87
CA PRO A 35 -18.58 -6.68 -5.94
C PRO A 35 -18.15 -8.13 -5.77
N GLU A 36 -19.12 -9.06 -5.72
CA GLU A 36 -18.88 -10.49 -5.51
C GLU A 36 -17.78 -10.96 -6.46
N ALA A 37 -16.54 -10.97 -5.96
CA ALA A 37 -15.41 -11.53 -6.65
C ALA A 37 -15.75 -13.00 -6.77
N ARG A 38 -16.18 -13.42 -7.96
CA ARG A 38 -16.39 -14.82 -8.32
C ARG A 38 -15.19 -15.59 -7.79
N ARG A 39 -15.42 -16.40 -6.75
CA ARG A 39 -14.46 -17.39 -6.26
C ARG A 39 -14.24 -18.43 -7.35
N THR A 40 -13.36 -18.13 -8.29
CA THR A 40 -12.64 -19.15 -9.06
C THR A 40 -11.31 -19.35 -8.38
N ASP A 41 -11.29 -20.26 -7.40
CA ASP A 41 -10.14 -20.61 -6.55
C ASP A 41 -9.00 -21.34 -7.32
N ASP A 42 -9.08 -21.41 -8.65
CA ASP A 42 -8.17 -22.20 -9.50
C ASP A 42 -7.30 -21.37 -10.46
N ALA A 43 -7.65 -20.09 -10.68
CA ALA A 43 -6.81 -19.20 -11.47
C ALA A 43 -5.76 -18.55 -10.55
N ARG A 44 -4.47 -18.83 -10.78
CA ARG A 44 -3.38 -18.05 -10.18
C ARG A 44 -3.56 -16.60 -10.66
N ALA A 45 -4.04 -15.71 -9.80
CA ALA A 45 -4.11 -14.28 -10.09
C ALA A 45 -2.79 -13.62 -9.69
N PRO A 46 -2.30 -12.65 -10.48
CA PRO A 46 -1.10 -11.90 -10.11
C PRO A 46 -1.44 -10.95 -8.95
N VAL A 47 -0.54 -10.86 -7.98
CA VAL A 47 -0.71 -10.04 -6.76
C VAL A 47 0.28 -8.89 -6.66
N GLY A 48 1.26 -8.85 -7.56
CA GLY A 48 2.29 -7.83 -7.58
C GLY A 48 3.29 -8.02 -8.71
N LEU A 49 4.08 -6.97 -8.94
CA LEU A 49 5.13 -6.93 -9.95
C LEU A 49 6.50 -6.92 -9.27
N VAL A 50 7.44 -7.72 -9.74
CA VAL A 50 8.83 -7.70 -9.25
C VAL A 50 9.72 -7.08 -10.32
N ALA A 51 10.41 -6.01 -9.94
CA ALA A 51 11.43 -5.40 -10.79
C ALA A 51 12.72 -6.23 -10.71
N SER A 52 12.91 -7.13 -11.69
CA SER A 52 14.21 -7.73 -12.02
C SER A 52 14.78 -7.01 -13.26
N PRO A 53 15.86 -7.46 -13.91
CA PRO A 53 16.24 -6.94 -15.23
C PRO A 53 15.07 -6.88 -16.23
N VAL A 54 14.04 -7.71 -16.01
CA VAL A 54 12.72 -7.60 -16.64
C VAL A 54 11.63 -7.51 -15.55
N VAL A 55 10.57 -6.75 -15.78
CA VAL A 55 9.40 -6.71 -14.89
C VAL A 55 8.58 -7.98 -15.08
N VAL A 56 8.30 -8.69 -13.99
CA VAL A 56 7.51 -9.94 -14.00
C VAL A 56 6.39 -9.88 -12.96
N ALA A 57 5.23 -10.46 -13.25
CA ALA A 57 4.18 -10.63 -12.25
C ALA A 57 4.43 -11.88 -11.40
N VAL A 58 3.92 -11.87 -10.17
CA VAL A 58 3.97 -13.03 -9.27
C VAL A 58 2.60 -13.37 -8.69
N ASP A 59 2.37 -14.65 -8.40
CA ASP A 59 1.19 -15.12 -7.67
C ASP A 59 1.33 -14.97 -6.15
N ARG A 60 0.25 -15.24 -5.39
CA ARG A 60 0.24 -15.23 -3.91
C ARG A 60 1.26 -16.16 -3.23
N ARG A 61 1.90 -17.06 -3.98
CA ARG A 61 2.96 -17.94 -3.46
C ARG A 61 4.35 -17.44 -3.84
N GLY A 62 4.47 -16.30 -4.52
CA GLY A 62 5.71 -15.72 -5.01
C GLY A 62 6.24 -16.40 -6.27
N ASN A 63 5.43 -17.20 -6.98
CA ASN A 63 5.88 -17.79 -8.25
C ASN A 63 5.72 -16.77 -9.38
N VAL A 64 6.72 -16.69 -10.25
CA VAL A 64 6.65 -15.91 -11.49
C VAL A 64 5.49 -16.39 -12.35
N MET A 65 4.73 -15.44 -12.88
CA MET A 65 3.64 -15.67 -13.80
C MET A 65 3.96 -15.12 -15.19
N PRO A 66 3.52 -15.81 -16.26
CA PRO A 66 3.53 -15.22 -17.58
C PRO A 66 2.57 -14.01 -17.59
N VAL A 67 3.08 -12.85 -17.96
CA VAL A 67 2.28 -11.65 -18.21
C VAL A 67 2.14 -11.51 -19.72
N ASP A 68 0.91 -11.34 -20.21
CA ASP A 68 0.70 -10.91 -21.59
C ASP A 68 0.88 -9.39 -21.64
N PRO A 69 1.93 -8.87 -22.31
CA PRO A 69 2.13 -7.43 -22.42
C PRO A 69 1.03 -6.73 -23.23
N ALA A 70 0.19 -7.48 -23.96
CA ALA A 70 -0.99 -6.95 -24.63
C ALA A 70 -2.20 -6.80 -23.70
N ASP A 71 -2.15 -7.30 -22.46
CA ASP A 71 -3.16 -7.11 -21.43
C ASP A 71 -2.81 -5.88 -20.57
N PRO A 72 -3.37 -4.68 -20.85
CA PRO A 72 -2.77 -3.42 -20.44
C PRO A 72 -3.08 -2.98 -18.99
N VAL A 73 -3.76 -3.80 -18.19
CA VAL A 73 -4.29 -3.36 -16.90
C VAL A 73 -3.81 -4.27 -15.77
N LEU A 74 -2.55 -4.12 -15.39
CA LEU A 74 -2.05 -4.62 -14.11
C LEU A 74 -1.74 -3.41 -13.22
N ASP A 75 -2.79 -2.83 -12.63
CA ASP A 75 -2.65 -1.92 -11.49
C ASP A 75 -2.28 -2.77 -10.26
N LEU A 76 -1.01 -3.18 -10.23
CA LEU A 76 -0.46 -4.07 -9.24
C LEU A 76 0.70 -3.40 -8.52
N PRO A 77 0.83 -3.60 -7.20
CA PRO A 77 1.92 -3.03 -6.44
C PRO A 77 3.27 -3.61 -6.89
N VAL A 78 4.29 -2.76 -6.90
CA VAL A 78 5.67 -3.22 -7.08
C VAL A 78 6.17 -3.82 -5.78
N LEU A 79 6.57 -5.09 -5.82
CA LEU A 79 7.09 -5.85 -4.70
C LEU A 79 8.63 -5.81 -4.71
N SER A 80 9.22 -5.47 -3.58
CA SER A 80 10.68 -5.49 -3.44
C SER A 80 11.16 -6.01 -2.08
N VAL A 81 12.33 -6.63 -2.08
CA VAL A 81 13.03 -7.09 -0.88
C VAL A 81 14.15 -6.10 -0.59
N GLN A 82 14.17 -5.54 0.63
CA GLN A 82 15.04 -4.41 0.95
C GLN A 82 16.37 -4.81 1.60
N THR A 83 16.48 -6.04 2.12
CA THR A 83 17.68 -6.48 2.83
C THR A 83 18.17 -7.83 2.31
N PRO A 84 19.49 -8.08 2.27
CA PRO A 84 20.04 -9.40 1.91
C PRO A 84 19.52 -10.51 2.83
N LYS A 85 19.27 -10.18 4.10
CA LYS A 85 18.72 -11.13 5.06
C LYS A 85 17.29 -11.53 4.70
N ALA A 86 16.42 -10.57 4.39
CA ALA A 86 15.06 -10.87 3.95
C ALA A 86 15.05 -11.67 2.63
N GLU A 87 16.01 -11.39 1.73
CA GLU A 87 16.17 -12.13 0.48
C GLU A 87 16.47 -13.62 0.72
N SER A 88 17.38 -13.91 1.65
CA SER A 88 17.73 -15.29 2.04
C SER A 88 16.61 -16.05 2.78
N LEU A 89 15.63 -15.33 3.36
CA LEU A 89 14.58 -15.88 4.23
C LEU A 89 13.22 -16.02 3.55
N TRP A 90 13.17 -16.15 2.22
CA TRP A 90 11.91 -16.22 1.46
C TRP A 90 11.10 -14.92 1.51
N GLY A 91 11.75 -13.77 1.65
CA GLY A 91 11.12 -12.46 1.80
C GLY A 91 10.07 -12.16 0.72
N LEU A 92 10.39 -12.42 -0.56
CA LEU A 92 9.43 -12.21 -1.65
C LEU A 92 8.17 -13.07 -1.49
N ARG A 93 8.30 -14.31 -1.03
CA ARG A 93 7.15 -15.20 -0.81
C ARG A 93 6.28 -14.74 0.35
N ILE A 94 6.89 -14.26 1.43
CA ILE A 94 6.17 -13.65 2.56
C ILE A 94 5.42 -12.41 2.08
N LEU A 95 6.11 -11.53 1.36
CA LEU A 95 5.53 -10.29 0.82
C LEU A 95 4.37 -10.57 -0.13
N ALA A 96 4.56 -11.46 -1.11
CA ALA A 96 3.53 -11.82 -2.08
C ALA A 96 2.32 -12.51 -1.42
N HIS A 97 2.57 -13.35 -0.41
CA HIS A 97 1.50 -13.99 0.35
C HIS A 97 0.66 -12.95 1.11
N ASP A 98 1.32 -12.04 1.83
CA ASP A 98 0.64 -11.08 2.69
C ASP A 98 -0.12 -10.01 1.88
N VAL A 99 0.52 -9.48 0.82
CA VAL A 99 -0.13 -8.57 -0.14
C VAL A 99 -1.27 -9.27 -0.88
N GLY A 100 -1.09 -10.52 -1.29
CA GLY A 100 -2.15 -11.32 -1.91
C GLY A 100 -3.31 -11.63 -0.95
N HIS A 101 -3.03 -11.78 0.35
CA HIS A 101 -4.07 -11.92 1.36
C HIS A 101 -4.85 -10.62 1.53
N MET A 102 -4.17 -9.46 1.49
CA MET A 102 -4.79 -8.14 1.55
C MET A 102 -5.73 -7.88 0.37
N ALA A 103 -5.39 -8.33 -0.85
CA ALA A 103 -6.28 -8.23 -2.00
C ALA A 103 -7.65 -8.89 -1.78
N GLY A 104 -7.72 -9.91 -0.92
CA GLY A 104 -8.98 -10.56 -0.52
C GLY A 104 -9.63 -9.95 0.72
N MET A 105 -8.85 -9.51 1.70
CA MET A 105 -9.37 -9.01 2.99
C MET A 105 -9.79 -7.53 2.95
N ALA A 106 -9.07 -6.71 2.18
CA ALA A 106 -9.27 -5.27 2.04
C ALA A 106 -8.93 -4.82 0.61
N PRO A 107 -9.76 -5.20 -0.39
CA PRO A 107 -9.53 -4.89 -1.81
C PRO A 107 -9.29 -3.39 -2.07
N GLU A 108 -9.97 -2.52 -1.33
CA GLU A 108 -9.87 -1.07 -1.41
C GLU A 108 -8.51 -0.53 -0.98
N VAL A 109 -7.91 -1.12 0.05
CA VAL A 109 -6.54 -0.79 0.44
C VAL A 109 -5.58 -1.32 -0.61
N PHE A 110 -5.76 -2.56 -1.05
CA PHE A 110 -4.90 -3.18 -2.06
C PHE A 110 -4.84 -2.36 -3.35
N ALA A 111 -5.98 -1.85 -3.82
CA ALA A 111 -6.09 -1.04 -5.03
C ALA A 111 -5.31 0.28 -4.99
N VAL A 112 -4.90 0.76 -3.82
CA VAL A 112 -4.13 2.01 -3.68
C VAL A 112 -2.67 1.79 -3.32
N ILE A 113 -2.22 0.54 -3.18
CA ILE A 113 -0.81 0.23 -2.92
C ILE A 113 -0.03 0.40 -4.23
N SER A 114 0.89 1.36 -4.25
CA SER A 114 1.83 1.50 -5.37
C SER A 114 3.04 0.59 -5.20
N GLU A 115 3.50 0.41 -3.97
CA GLU A 115 4.66 -0.42 -3.65
C GLU A 115 4.48 -1.17 -2.34
N ALA A 116 5.03 -2.37 -2.27
CA ALA A 116 5.19 -3.12 -1.03
C ALA A 116 6.64 -3.59 -0.90
N ARG A 117 7.20 -3.40 0.30
CA ARG A 117 8.61 -3.63 0.57
C ARG A 117 8.75 -4.49 1.81
N VAL A 118 9.50 -5.58 1.73
CA VAL A 118 9.81 -6.42 2.89
C VAL A 118 11.24 -6.17 3.38
N GLY A 119 11.36 -5.85 4.67
CA GLY A 119 12.62 -5.78 5.39
C GLY A 119 12.83 -7.00 6.28
N ASP A 120 13.75 -6.90 7.24
CA ASP A 120 14.11 -8.02 8.12
C ASP A 120 12.95 -8.57 8.96
N ARG A 121 12.00 -7.70 9.35
CA ARG A 121 10.90 -8.04 10.30
C ARG A 121 9.59 -7.31 10.02
N GLU A 122 9.52 -6.57 8.92
CA GLU A 122 8.39 -5.70 8.63
C GLU A 122 8.10 -5.66 7.14
N ILE A 123 6.86 -5.31 6.83
CA ILE A 123 6.45 -4.89 5.50
C ILE A 123 6.10 -3.40 5.57
N ALA A 124 6.52 -2.66 4.55
CA ALA A 124 6.16 -1.28 4.32
C ALA A 124 5.35 -1.18 3.02
N LEU A 125 4.14 -0.65 3.09
CA LEU A 125 3.30 -0.32 1.94
C LEU A 125 3.42 1.17 1.65
N LEU A 126 3.53 1.52 0.38
CA LEU A 126 3.41 2.89 -0.10
C LEU A 126 2.04 3.05 -0.77
N LEU A 127 1.27 4.04 -0.36
CA LEU A 127 -0.07 4.28 -0.90
C LEU A 127 -0.03 5.35 -1.99
N GLY A 128 -0.08 4.93 -3.26
CA GLY A 128 -0.22 5.78 -4.45
C GLY A 128 0.57 7.10 -4.42
N ASP A 129 -0.04 8.14 -4.97
CA ASP A 129 0.52 9.50 -5.03
C ASP A 129 0.50 10.24 -3.67
N SER A 130 -0.20 9.68 -2.67
CA SER A 130 -0.26 10.28 -1.32
C SER A 130 1.11 10.28 -0.63
N GLY A 131 1.96 9.30 -0.99
CA GLY A 131 3.25 9.07 -0.36
C GLY A 131 3.15 8.61 1.10
N ILE A 132 1.94 8.25 1.58
CA ILE A 132 1.75 7.67 2.91
C ILE A 132 2.37 6.29 2.93
N ARG A 133 3.13 6.00 4.00
CA ARG A 133 3.66 4.67 4.28
C ARG A 133 2.87 3.98 5.38
N ILE A 134 2.47 2.73 5.17
CA ILE A 134 1.98 1.85 6.25
C ILE A 134 3.08 0.86 6.60
N ARG A 135 3.47 0.73 7.86
CA ARG A 135 4.45 -0.25 8.34
C ARG A 135 3.80 -1.23 9.29
N TYR A 136 4.07 -2.51 9.13
CA TYR A 136 3.52 -3.55 10.01
C TYR A 136 4.45 -4.76 10.07
N VAL A 137 4.24 -5.61 11.09
CA VAL A 137 4.87 -6.93 11.18
C VAL A 137 3.91 -7.93 10.53
N PRO A 138 4.33 -8.66 9.48
CA PRO A 138 3.45 -9.66 8.86
C PRO A 138 3.23 -10.87 9.80
N PRO A 139 2.05 -11.54 9.73
CA PRO A 139 0.95 -11.22 8.84
C PRO A 139 0.07 -10.08 9.38
N ILE A 140 -0.44 -9.23 8.47
CA ILE A 140 -1.43 -8.22 8.87
C ILE A 140 -2.83 -8.83 8.96
N THR A 141 -3.60 -8.41 9.96
CA THR A 141 -5.00 -8.80 10.13
C THR A 141 -5.94 -7.70 9.65
N GLU A 142 -7.17 -8.07 9.26
CA GLU A 142 -8.19 -7.08 8.87
C GLU A 142 -8.47 -6.07 9.98
N ALA A 143 -8.58 -6.55 11.23
CA ALA A 143 -8.79 -5.69 12.39
C ALA A 143 -7.66 -4.66 12.54
N ARG A 144 -6.40 -5.11 12.42
CA ARG A 144 -5.24 -4.23 12.57
C ARG A 144 -5.13 -3.21 11.43
N LEU A 145 -5.45 -3.63 10.21
CA LEU A 145 -5.51 -2.74 9.06
C LEU A 145 -6.60 -1.67 9.23
N ARG A 146 -7.79 -2.08 9.72
CA ARG A 146 -8.90 -1.18 10.02
C ARG A 146 -8.56 -0.14 11.08
N GLU A 147 -7.87 -0.54 12.16
CA GLU A 147 -7.35 0.40 13.16
C GLU A 147 -6.41 1.45 12.53
N GLY A 148 -5.54 1.02 11.63
CA GLY A 148 -4.66 1.92 10.88
C GLY A 148 -5.42 2.94 10.01
N ILE A 149 -6.46 2.49 9.32
CA ILE A 149 -7.30 3.36 8.47
C ILE A 149 -8.06 4.38 9.34
N VAL A 150 -8.64 3.94 10.45
CA VAL A 150 -9.34 4.84 11.39
C VAL A 150 -8.38 5.90 11.95
N ALA A 151 -7.18 5.50 12.35
CA ALA A 151 -6.16 6.42 12.86
C ALA A 151 -5.66 7.39 11.76
N LEU A 152 -5.52 6.91 10.52
CA LEU A 152 -5.17 7.77 9.39
C LEU A 152 -6.23 8.85 9.18
N ASN A 153 -7.51 8.48 9.16
CA ASN A 153 -8.60 9.43 8.96
C ASN A 153 -8.66 10.49 10.07
N ASP A 154 -8.59 10.05 11.34
CA ASP A 154 -8.53 10.97 12.49
C ASP A 154 -7.34 11.93 12.39
N ALA A 155 -6.17 11.43 11.95
CA ALA A 155 -4.99 12.26 11.77
C ALA A 155 -5.16 13.29 10.63
N VAL A 156 -5.75 12.89 9.49
CA VAL A 156 -6.03 13.81 8.38
C VAL A 156 -6.95 14.95 8.82
N GLU A 157 -7.98 14.64 9.60
CA GLU A 157 -8.91 15.65 10.12
C GLU A 157 -8.25 16.59 11.13
N ARG A 158 -7.39 16.07 12.01
CA ARG A 158 -6.77 16.87 13.08
C ARG A 158 -5.57 17.69 12.65
N LEU A 159 -4.77 17.21 11.69
CA LEU A 159 -3.47 17.78 11.40
C LEU A 159 -3.49 18.93 10.37
N GLY A 160 -4.60 19.11 9.66
CA GLY A 160 -4.74 20.19 8.67
C GLY A 160 -3.64 20.16 7.61
N GLU A 161 -2.73 21.13 7.63
CA GLU A 161 -1.63 21.20 6.66
C GLU A 161 -0.47 20.22 6.93
N ASP A 162 -0.26 19.78 8.17
CA ASP A 162 0.80 18.83 8.53
C ASP A 162 0.34 17.38 8.27
N GLN A 163 0.20 17.01 6.99
CA GLN A 163 -0.36 15.71 6.61
C GLN A 163 0.43 14.50 7.13
N PRO A 164 -0.27 13.39 7.45
CA PRO A 164 0.38 12.15 7.82
C PRO A 164 1.23 11.63 6.65
N ARG A 165 2.41 11.12 7.00
CA ARG A 165 3.39 10.51 6.08
C ARG A 165 3.61 9.05 6.38
N GLU A 166 3.37 8.61 7.61
CA GLU A 166 3.55 7.23 8.01
C GLU A 166 2.51 6.82 9.07
N ILE A 167 1.97 5.62 8.91
CA ILE A 167 1.17 4.89 9.88
C ILE A 167 1.96 3.64 10.26
N ASP A 168 2.36 3.54 11.52
CA ASP A 168 3.15 2.42 12.03
C ASP A 168 2.27 1.54 12.93
N LEU A 169 1.96 0.35 12.42
CA LEU A 169 1.10 -0.68 13.00
C LEU A 169 1.90 -1.80 13.68
N ARG A 170 3.23 -1.66 13.81
CA ARG A 170 4.10 -2.71 14.37
C ARG A 170 3.92 -2.92 15.87
N PHE A 171 3.30 -1.97 16.58
CA PHE A 171 3.00 -2.08 18.00
C PHE A 171 1.66 -2.81 18.19
N GLU A 172 1.48 -3.55 19.27
CA GLU A 172 0.30 -4.43 19.43
C GLU A 172 -0.98 -3.64 19.71
N ASP A 173 -0.89 -2.60 20.54
CA ASP A 173 -2.02 -1.84 21.11
C ASP A 173 -2.07 -0.38 20.65
N GLN A 174 -1.12 0.05 19.81
CA GLN A 174 -0.93 1.45 19.46
C GLN A 174 -0.75 1.63 17.97
N VAL A 175 -1.44 2.62 17.40
CA VAL A 175 -1.15 3.11 16.05
C VAL A 175 -0.34 4.38 16.16
N VAL A 176 0.86 4.39 15.59
CA VAL A 176 1.73 5.58 15.61
C VAL A 176 1.62 6.30 14.28
N VAL A 177 1.16 7.55 14.31
CA VAL A 177 1.08 8.41 13.13
C VAL A 177 2.24 9.40 13.14
N ARG A 178 2.93 9.55 12.00
CA ARG A 178 4.04 10.51 11.83
C ARG A 178 3.77 11.44 10.68
N THR A 179 4.21 12.69 10.82
CA THR A 179 4.01 13.76 9.82
C THR A 179 5.32 14.20 9.16
N ARG A 180 6.48 13.79 9.68
CA ARG A 180 7.83 14.09 9.18
C ARG A 180 8.80 12.94 9.41
#